data_AF-A0A2G6CLI8-F1
#
_entry.id   AF-A0A2G6CLI8-F1
#
_cell.length_a   1.000
_cell.length_b   1.000
_cell.length_c   1.000
_cell.angle_alpha   90.00
_cell.angle_beta   90.00
_cell.angle_gamma   90.00
#
_symmetry.space_group_name_H-M   'P 1'
#
loop_
_entity.id
_entity.type
_entity.pdbx_description
1 polymer ?
#
loop_
_entity_poly.entity_id
_entity_poly.type
_entity_poly.pdbx_seq_one_letter_code
_entity_poly.pdbx_strand_id
1 'polypeptide(L)'
;MTRATRRSTRAPLLLLAPVSLSALLASAPAEAQQVLHQVRINETMRSIALEYYGDKRKASFLRKVNDLEPRAKLQIASRLRIPTAWIYVVPRTITLRSLAKRLLGDSRRYLALQAFNGDLRRRRVKKGTEVLVPYPVRHVVESDDTFIKLARQYFGDGKRAKLIVQYNLLKGTKPSPRSTLLIPVNTRILPAKLRQLTNERVLGVGGNDREKGSLRQANAALRQGRYWYVPLLLLRMLAAKMPYHTHLASVFRHLATAYVALGRNKLATMAFKEALLRQPGLTLNPISTSPKVIEALARAKGAKRD
;
A
#
# COMPACT_ATOMS: atom_id res chain seq x y z
N MET A 1 8.45 57.94 45.03
CA MET A 1 7.59 57.88 43.83
C MET A 1 8.35 57.18 42.70
N THR A 2 7.71 56.11 42.17
CA THR A 2 7.88 55.42 40.87
C THR A 2 9.28 55.10 40.30
N ARG A 3 9.66 53.81 40.37
CA ARG A 3 10.75 53.17 39.62
C ARG A 3 10.17 52.48 38.38
N ALA A 4 10.69 52.78 37.19
CA ALA A 4 10.20 52.28 35.91
C ALA A 4 10.60 50.82 35.66
N THR A 5 9.61 49.96 35.37
CA THR A 5 9.82 48.56 34.95
C THR A 5 9.72 48.43 33.42
N ARG A 6 10.84 48.11 32.77
CA ARG A 6 10.89 47.65 31.36
C ARG A 6 10.25 46.26 31.24
N ARG A 7 9.15 46.15 30.48
CA ARG A 7 8.59 44.87 30.05
C ARG A 7 9.32 44.40 28.78
N SER A 8 10.05 43.29 28.88
CA SER A 8 10.58 42.56 27.73
C SER A 8 9.49 41.70 27.11
N THR A 9 9.11 41.97 25.87
CA THR A 9 8.23 41.13 25.05
C THR A 9 9.00 39.88 24.60
N ARG A 10 8.69 38.72 25.20
CA ARG A 10 9.06 37.41 24.64
C ARG A 10 7.91 36.88 23.79
N ALA A 11 8.18 36.69 22.50
CA ALA A 11 7.26 36.01 21.57
C ALA A 11 7.06 34.54 21.97
N PRO A 12 5.86 33.95 21.82
CA PRO A 12 5.63 32.57 22.19
C PRO A 12 6.22 31.64 21.12
N LEU A 13 7.13 30.77 21.57
CA LEU A 13 7.65 29.66 20.79
C LEU A 13 6.51 28.66 20.55
N LEU A 14 5.99 28.57 19.33
CA LEU A 14 5.05 27.53 18.91
C LEU A 14 5.76 26.16 18.95
N LEU A 15 5.53 25.43 20.03
CA LEU A 15 5.86 24.01 20.20
C LEU A 15 5.05 23.17 19.20
N LEU A 16 5.60 22.98 18.00
CA LEU A 16 5.16 21.94 17.08
C LEU A 16 5.45 20.57 17.71
N ALA A 17 4.40 19.93 18.21
CA ALA A 17 4.42 18.59 18.77
C ALA A 17 5.11 17.61 17.79
N PRO A 18 5.96 16.68 18.27
CA PRO A 18 6.59 15.69 17.42
C PRO A 18 5.53 14.68 17.02
N VAL A 19 4.96 14.82 15.83
CA VAL A 19 4.19 13.74 15.20
C VAL A 19 5.18 12.61 14.94
N SER A 20 5.13 11.60 15.81
CA SER A 20 6.02 10.44 15.83
C SER A 20 6.06 9.72 14.49
N LEU A 21 7.11 9.99 13.70
CA LEU A 21 7.40 9.32 12.43
C LEU A 21 7.47 7.79 12.57
N SER A 22 7.76 7.29 13.78
CA SER A 22 7.78 5.86 14.12
C SER A 22 6.45 5.13 13.87
N ALA A 23 5.31 5.82 13.96
CA ALA A 23 4.01 5.20 13.70
C ALA A 23 3.69 5.06 12.20
N LEU A 24 4.32 5.88 11.34
CA LEU A 24 4.16 5.79 9.87
C LEU A 24 5.12 4.78 9.22
N LEU A 25 6.13 4.31 9.94
CA LEU A 25 7.21 3.45 9.42
C LEU A 25 6.94 1.94 9.53
N ALA A 26 5.81 1.52 10.12
CA ALA A 26 5.47 0.11 10.33
C ALA A 26 4.60 -0.51 9.24
N SER A 27 4.57 0.03 8.01
CA SER A 27 3.86 -0.61 6.91
C SER A 27 4.60 -0.44 5.59
N ALA A 28 5.30 -1.51 5.16
CA ALA A 28 5.58 -1.68 3.74
C ALA A 28 4.23 -1.64 3.00
N PRO A 29 4.12 -0.95 1.85
CA PRO A 29 2.86 -0.86 1.17
C PRO A 29 2.57 -2.21 0.52
N ALA A 30 1.32 -2.60 0.53
CA ALA A 30 0.76 -3.42 -0.52
C ALA A 30 1.10 -2.78 -1.88
N GLU A 31 1.72 -3.49 -2.83
CA GLU A 31 1.51 -3.18 -4.26
C GLU A 31 0.05 -2.86 -4.45
N ALA A 32 -0.32 -1.76 -5.11
CA ALA A 32 -1.71 -1.32 -5.14
C ALA A 32 -2.60 -2.53 -5.46
N GLN A 33 -3.22 -3.12 -4.43
CA GLN A 33 -3.92 -4.41 -4.50
C GLN A 33 -5.27 -4.22 -5.21
N GLN A 34 -5.38 -3.12 -5.95
CA GLN A 34 -6.47 -2.69 -6.77
C GLN A 34 -5.95 -1.71 -7.82
N VAL A 35 -6.53 -1.79 -9.02
CA VAL A 35 -6.38 -0.80 -10.08
C VAL A 35 -7.64 0.06 -10.09
N LEU A 36 -7.51 1.34 -10.42
CA LEU A 36 -8.65 2.18 -10.76
C LEU A 36 -8.85 2.13 -12.28
N HIS A 37 -10.02 1.65 -12.70
CA HIS A 37 -10.46 1.65 -14.08
C HIS A 37 -11.44 2.80 -14.29
N GLN A 38 -11.22 3.62 -15.31
CA GLN A 38 -12.19 4.64 -15.72
C GLN A 38 -13.12 4.04 -16.76
N VAL A 39 -14.42 4.01 -16.47
CA VAL A 39 -15.43 3.45 -17.37
C VAL A 39 -15.47 4.25 -18.67
N ARG A 40 -15.32 3.54 -19.79
CA ARG A 40 -15.36 4.09 -21.15
C ARG A 40 -16.75 3.94 -21.75
N ILE A 41 -16.97 4.63 -22.86
CA ILE A 41 -18.19 4.51 -23.66
C ILE A 41 -18.36 3.04 -24.07
N ASN A 42 -19.59 2.51 -23.98
CA ASN A 42 -19.98 1.15 -24.36
C ASN A 42 -19.36 0.01 -23.53
N GLU A 43 -18.67 0.31 -22.43
CA GLU A 43 -18.22 -0.75 -21.51
C GLU A 43 -19.36 -1.29 -20.65
N THR A 44 -19.31 -2.59 -20.41
CA THR A 44 -20.18 -3.28 -19.44
C THR A 44 -19.32 -3.88 -18.35
N MET A 45 -19.93 -4.19 -17.19
CA MET A 45 -19.18 -4.86 -16.12
C MET A 45 -18.64 -6.23 -16.57
N ARG A 46 -19.33 -6.91 -17.51
CA ARG A 46 -18.86 -8.17 -18.10
C ARG A 46 -17.66 -7.98 -19.01
N SER A 47 -17.62 -6.92 -19.82
CA SER A 47 -16.46 -6.63 -20.68
C SER A 47 -15.25 -6.22 -19.85
N ILE A 48 -15.43 -5.40 -18.81
CA ILE A 48 -14.35 -5.02 -17.87
C ILE A 48 -13.83 -6.25 -17.11
N ALA A 49 -14.72 -7.11 -16.61
CA ALA A 49 -14.32 -8.35 -15.95
C ALA A 49 -13.51 -9.29 -16.87
N LEU A 50 -13.92 -9.41 -18.14
CA LEU A 50 -13.18 -10.16 -19.14
C LEU A 50 -11.80 -9.55 -19.40
N GLU A 51 -11.72 -8.24 -19.57
CA GLU A 51 -10.47 -7.53 -19.86
C GLU A 51 -9.45 -7.66 -18.73
N TYR A 52 -9.88 -7.54 -17.47
CA TYR A 52 -8.97 -7.57 -16.33
C TYR A 52 -8.68 -8.98 -15.83
N TYR A 53 -9.63 -9.90 -15.89
CA TYR A 53 -9.51 -11.22 -15.26
C TYR A 53 -9.61 -12.39 -16.23
N GLY A 54 -9.94 -12.14 -17.50
CA GLY A 54 -10.21 -13.19 -18.48
C GLY A 54 -11.54 -13.93 -18.25
N ASP A 55 -12.38 -13.50 -17.30
CA ASP A 55 -13.63 -14.20 -16.96
C ASP A 55 -14.80 -13.22 -16.77
N LYS A 56 -15.77 -13.26 -17.70
CA LYS A 56 -17.00 -12.46 -17.65
C LYS A 56 -17.82 -12.70 -16.38
N ARG A 57 -17.72 -13.88 -15.75
CA ARG A 57 -18.46 -14.23 -14.52
C ARG A 57 -17.98 -13.43 -13.31
N LYS A 58 -16.78 -12.83 -13.37
CA LYS A 58 -16.28 -11.92 -12.33
C LYS A 58 -17.01 -10.57 -12.31
N ALA A 59 -17.95 -10.33 -13.21
CA ALA A 59 -18.77 -9.12 -13.20
C ALA A 59 -19.57 -8.96 -11.90
N SER A 60 -20.19 -10.03 -11.39
CA SER A 60 -20.96 -9.97 -10.12
C SER A 60 -20.07 -9.64 -8.93
N PHE A 61 -18.86 -10.19 -8.91
CA PHE A 61 -17.82 -9.85 -7.94
C PHE A 61 -17.43 -8.37 -8.03
N LEU A 62 -17.12 -7.86 -9.22
CA LEU A 62 -16.73 -6.46 -9.41
C LEU A 62 -17.85 -5.47 -9.03
N ARG A 63 -19.11 -5.80 -9.32
CA ARG A 63 -20.25 -4.98 -8.87
C ARG A 63 -20.25 -4.85 -7.35
N LYS A 64 -20.12 -5.98 -6.63
CA LYS A 64 -20.17 -5.96 -5.16
C LYS A 64 -19.01 -5.19 -4.55
N VAL A 65 -17.79 -5.33 -5.08
CA VAL A 65 -16.62 -4.56 -4.61
C VAL A 65 -16.80 -3.05 -4.78
N ASN A 66 -17.58 -2.64 -5.78
CA ASN A 66 -17.84 -1.24 -6.10
C ASN A 66 -19.19 -0.75 -5.58
N ASP A 67 -19.84 -1.51 -4.70
CA ASP A 67 -21.13 -1.18 -4.09
C ASP A 67 -22.20 -0.83 -5.15
N LEU A 68 -22.18 -1.56 -6.27
CA LEU A 68 -23.13 -1.38 -7.38
C LEU A 68 -24.23 -2.43 -7.35
N GLU A 69 -25.47 -1.98 -7.56
CA GLU A 69 -26.61 -2.87 -7.73
C GLU A 69 -26.42 -3.86 -8.91
N PRO A 70 -26.98 -5.07 -8.85
CA PRO A 70 -26.80 -6.11 -9.88
C PRO A 70 -27.14 -5.66 -11.31
N ARG A 71 -28.15 -4.79 -11.44
CA ARG A 71 -28.64 -4.28 -12.73
C ARG A 71 -28.32 -2.81 -12.98
N ALA A 72 -27.56 -2.14 -12.10
CA ALA A 72 -27.17 -0.75 -12.31
C ALA A 72 -26.38 -0.59 -13.62
N LYS A 73 -26.76 0.41 -14.42
CA LYS A 73 -25.97 0.86 -15.57
C LYS A 73 -24.65 1.47 -15.07
N LEU A 74 -23.57 1.26 -15.82
CA LEU A 74 -22.30 1.91 -15.49
C LEU A 74 -22.34 3.37 -15.92
N GLN A 75 -21.91 4.25 -15.04
CA GLN A 75 -21.75 5.67 -15.37
C GLN A 75 -20.42 5.86 -16.10
N ILE A 76 -20.48 6.47 -17.29
CA ILE A 76 -19.28 6.80 -18.07
C ILE A 76 -18.38 7.72 -17.24
N ALA A 77 -17.06 7.57 -17.39
CA ALA A 77 -16.01 8.29 -16.65
C ALA A 77 -15.97 8.03 -15.13
N SER A 78 -16.90 7.24 -14.58
CA SER A 78 -16.80 6.80 -13.19
C SER A 78 -15.58 5.89 -12.99
N ARG A 79 -15.07 5.86 -11.75
CA ARG A 79 -13.90 5.06 -11.38
C ARG A 79 -14.32 3.80 -10.65
N LEU A 80 -13.96 2.65 -11.22
CA LEU A 80 -14.15 1.34 -10.61
C LEU A 80 -12.85 0.89 -9.95
N ARG A 81 -12.96 0.35 -8.75
CA ARG A 81 -11.92 -0.40 -8.06
C ARG A 81 -11.89 -1.81 -8.63
N ILE A 82 -10.72 -2.23 -9.10
CA ILE A 82 -10.46 -3.54 -9.66
C ILE A 82 -9.44 -4.26 -8.78
N PRO A 83 -9.87 -5.05 -7.78
CA PRO A 83 -8.96 -5.74 -6.88
C PRO A 83 -8.03 -6.73 -7.57
N THR A 84 -6.85 -6.94 -7.00
CA THR A 84 -5.93 -7.99 -7.43
C THR A 84 -5.22 -8.63 -6.25
N ALA A 85 -5.19 -9.95 -6.26
CA ALA A 85 -4.19 -10.72 -5.54
C ALA A 85 -2.79 -10.45 -6.14
N TRP A 86 -1.75 -10.68 -5.36
CA TRP A 86 -0.37 -10.38 -5.74
C TRP A 86 0.57 -11.52 -5.35
N ILE A 87 1.75 -11.57 -5.97
CA ILE A 87 2.76 -12.60 -5.69
C ILE A 87 3.79 -12.05 -4.72
N TYR A 88 3.99 -12.74 -3.61
CA TYR A 88 5.07 -12.49 -2.66
C TYR A 88 6.16 -13.54 -2.83
N VAL A 89 7.37 -13.12 -3.18
CA VAL A 89 8.54 -14.01 -3.19
C VAL A 89 9.13 -14.04 -1.78
N VAL A 90 9.17 -15.23 -1.18
CA VAL A 90 9.62 -15.42 0.19
C VAL A 90 11.14 -15.17 0.32
N PRO A 91 11.61 -14.16 1.08
CA PRO A 91 13.02 -13.77 1.07
C PRO A 91 13.92 -14.70 1.91
N ARG A 92 13.33 -15.45 2.84
CA ARG A 92 14.02 -16.42 3.71
C ARG A 92 13.02 -17.48 4.17
N THR A 93 13.52 -18.67 4.50
CA THR A 93 12.67 -19.73 5.04
C THR A 93 11.94 -19.26 6.30
N ILE A 94 10.62 -19.33 6.30
CA ILE A 94 9.74 -18.78 7.35
C ILE A 94 8.56 -19.72 7.60
N THR A 95 7.99 -19.71 8.81
CA THR A 95 6.78 -20.49 9.08
C THR A 95 5.57 -19.88 8.38
N LEU A 96 4.59 -20.71 7.98
CA LEU A 96 3.38 -20.22 7.32
C LEU A 96 2.56 -19.28 8.23
N ARG A 97 2.57 -19.51 9.55
CA ARG A 97 1.92 -18.64 10.55
C ARG A 97 2.60 -17.27 10.66
N SER A 98 3.93 -17.22 10.70
CA SER A 98 4.67 -15.95 10.70
C SER A 98 4.49 -15.21 9.37
N LEU A 99 4.43 -15.94 8.25
CA LEU A 99 4.13 -15.36 6.94
C LEU A 99 2.72 -14.76 6.90
N ALA A 100 1.71 -15.47 7.42
CA ALA A 100 0.34 -14.97 7.53
C ALA A 100 0.22 -13.76 8.45
N LYS A 101 0.90 -13.74 9.60
CA LYS A 101 0.96 -12.57 10.47
C LYS A 101 1.51 -11.35 9.73
N ARG A 102 2.58 -11.54 8.94
CA ARG A 102 3.20 -10.47 8.15
C ARG A 102 2.34 -9.99 7.00
N LEU A 103 1.73 -10.89 6.23
CA LEU A 103 1.05 -10.56 4.97
C LEU A 103 -0.45 -10.30 5.14
N LEU A 104 -1.07 -10.93 6.12
CA LEU A 104 -2.52 -10.92 6.34
C LEU A 104 -2.91 -10.33 7.72
N GLY A 105 -1.93 -9.86 8.50
CA GLY A 105 -2.13 -9.20 9.80
C GLY A 105 -2.33 -10.14 11.00
N ASP A 106 -2.72 -11.41 10.79
CA ASP A 106 -2.92 -12.37 11.88
C ASP A 106 -2.35 -13.75 11.51
N SER A 107 -1.61 -14.36 12.45
CA SER A 107 -0.98 -15.67 12.27
C SER A 107 -1.98 -16.81 12.02
N ARG A 108 -3.23 -16.67 12.49
CA ARG A 108 -4.32 -17.63 12.35
C ARG A 108 -4.91 -17.66 10.94
N ARG A 109 -4.65 -16.62 10.12
CA ARG A 109 -5.09 -16.56 8.71
C ARG A 109 -4.25 -17.41 7.76
N TYR A 110 -3.29 -18.18 8.28
CA TYR A 110 -2.42 -19.05 7.49
C TYR A 110 -3.18 -20.05 6.60
N LEU A 111 -4.36 -20.49 7.02
CA LEU A 111 -5.21 -21.40 6.24
C LEU A 111 -5.64 -20.78 4.91
N ALA A 112 -5.77 -19.46 4.81
CA ALA A 112 -6.07 -18.79 3.55
C ALA A 112 -4.88 -18.80 2.60
N LEU A 113 -3.66 -18.58 3.10
CA LEU A 113 -2.46 -18.76 2.28
C LEU A 113 -2.36 -20.20 1.79
N GLN A 114 -2.64 -21.18 2.66
CA GLN A 114 -2.64 -22.58 2.29
C GLN A 114 -3.69 -22.90 1.22
N ALA A 115 -4.92 -22.43 1.39
CA ALA A 115 -6.04 -22.70 0.48
C ALA A 115 -5.80 -22.17 -0.93
N PHE A 116 -5.09 -21.04 -1.08
CA PHE A 116 -4.84 -20.42 -2.38
C PHE A 116 -3.54 -20.83 -3.06
N ASN A 117 -2.64 -21.51 -2.35
CA ASN A 117 -1.31 -21.86 -2.87
C ASN A 117 -1.06 -23.37 -2.93
N GLY A 118 -2.07 -24.20 -2.61
CA GLY A 118 -2.03 -25.66 -2.74
C GLY A 118 -1.01 -26.35 -1.83
N ASP A 119 0.28 -26.25 -2.20
CA ASP A 119 1.42 -26.99 -1.69
C ASP A 119 2.11 -26.35 -0.49
N LEU A 120 1.58 -25.25 0.04
CA LEU A 120 2.02 -24.67 1.32
C LEU A 120 1.62 -25.52 2.54
N ARG A 121 1.30 -26.81 2.36
CA ARG A 121 0.99 -27.76 3.44
C ARG A 121 2.16 -27.93 4.42
N ARG A 122 3.38 -27.63 3.99
CA ARG A 122 4.58 -27.63 4.86
C ARG A 122 4.45 -26.54 5.93
N ARG A 123 4.79 -26.87 7.19
CA ARG A 123 4.82 -25.88 8.29
C ARG A 123 5.73 -24.66 7.98
N ARG A 124 6.72 -24.84 7.09
CA ARG A 124 7.68 -23.82 6.66
C ARG A 124 7.65 -23.63 5.14
N VAL A 125 7.70 -22.37 4.73
CA VAL A 125 7.81 -21.92 3.34
C VAL A 125 9.27 -21.59 3.08
N LYS A 126 9.86 -22.14 2.01
CA LYS A 126 11.30 -21.98 1.70
C LYS A 126 11.58 -20.58 1.13
N LYS A 127 12.84 -20.14 1.19
CA LYS A 127 13.32 -18.98 0.43
C LYS A 127 13.04 -19.19 -1.06
N GLY A 128 12.67 -18.11 -1.75
CA GLY A 128 12.38 -18.09 -3.19
C GLY A 128 10.99 -18.60 -3.56
N THR A 129 10.24 -19.19 -2.63
CA THR A 129 8.87 -19.62 -2.93
C THR A 129 7.98 -18.43 -3.25
N GLU A 130 7.31 -18.49 -4.40
CA GLU A 130 6.25 -17.56 -4.76
C GLU A 130 4.96 -17.91 -4.03
N VAL A 131 4.36 -16.92 -3.38
CA VAL A 131 3.12 -17.08 -2.62
C VAL A 131 2.10 -16.09 -3.14
N LEU A 132 1.00 -16.58 -3.69
CA LEU A 132 -0.18 -15.79 -4.01
C LEU A 132 -0.82 -15.31 -2.70
N VAL A 133 -0.84 -14.00 -2.53
CA VAL A 133 -1.42 -13.33 -1.37
C VAL A 133 -2.78 -12.76 -1.77
N PRO A 134 -3.88 -13.16 -1.11
CA PRO A 134 -5.21 -12.67 -1.45
C PRO A 134 -5.39 -11.20 -1.05
N TYR A 135 -6.24 -10.49 -1.78
CA TYR A 135 -6.71 -9.16 -1.41
C TYR A 135 -7.92 -9.25 -0.47
N PRO A 136 -7.85 -8.68 0.76
CA PRO A 136 -8.99 -8.66 1.66
C PRO A 136 -10.01 -7.60 1.22
N VAL A 137 -11.11 -8.04 0.61
CA VAL A 137 -12.24 -7.16 0.31
C VAL A 137 -13.06 -6.94 1.58
N ARG A 138 -13.34 -5.69 1.91
CA ARG A 138 -14.29 -5.34 2.96
C ARG A 138 -15.72 -5.52 2.45
N HIS A 139 -16.53 -6.26 3.19
CA HIS A 139 -17.93 -6.50 2.86
C HIS A 139 -18.79 -6.25 4.11
N VAL A 140 -19.84 -5.44 3.97
CA VAL A 140 -20.84 -5.22 5.02
C VAL A 140 -21.94 -6.25 4.83
N VAL A 141 -22.21 -7.03 5.88
CA VAL A 141 -23.16 -8.13 5.86
C VAL A 141 -24.58 -7.60 5.78
N GLU A 142 -25.32 -8.06 4.76
CA GLU A 142 -26.74 -7.83 4.56
C GLU A 142 -27.59 -8.87 5.31
N SER A 143 -28.87 -8.58 5.52
CA SER A 143 -29.76 -9.44 6.32
C SER A 143 -29.96 -10.84 5.73
N ASP A 144 -29.82 -10.99 4.41
CA ASP A 144 -30.00 -12.25 3.71
C ASP A 144 -28.67 -12.98 3.40
N ASP A 145 -27.54 -12.43 3.84
CA ASP A 145 -26.23 -12.99 3.57
C ASP A 145 -26.01 -14.31 4.30
N THR A 146 -25.39 -15.25 3.58
CA THR A 146 -24.86 -16.49 4.15
C THR A 146 -23.45 -16.69 3.67
N PHE A 147 -22.61 -17.39 4.44
CA PHE A 147 -21.24 -17.67 4.01
C PHE A 147 -21.18 -18.41 2.66
N ILE A 148 -22.18 -19.23 2.35
CA ILE A 148 -22.29 -19.94 1.05
C ILE A 148 -22.62 -18.96 -0.09
N LYS A 149 -23.60 -18.06 0.09
CA LYS A 149 -23.91 -17.01 -0.90
C LYS A 149 -22.67 -16.13 -1.16
N LEU A 150 -22.02 -15.66 -0.10
CA LEU A 150 -20.80 -14.86 -0.19
C LEU A 150 -19.68 -15.63 -0.90
N ALA A 151 -19.49 -16.91 -0.58
CA ALA A 151 -18.46 -17.71 -1.24
C ALA A 151 -18.72 -17.91 -2.74
N ARG A 152 -19.97 -18.14 -3.15
CA ARG A 152 -20.34 -18.17 -4.58
C ARG A 152 -20.09 -16.82 -5.24
N GLN A 153 -20.45 -15.73 -4.58
CA GLN A 153 -20.33 -14.38 -5.14
C GLN A 153 -18.88 -13.94 -5.34
N TYR A 154 -18.00 -14.18 -4.36
CA TYR A 154 -16.61 -13.70 -4.41
C TYR A 154 -15.65 -14.73 -5.03
N PHE A 155 -15.89 -16.02 -4.83
CA PHE A 155 -15.00 -17.09 -5.31
C PHE A 155 -15.56 -17.89 -6.48
N GLY A 156 -16.84 -17.71 -6.83
CA GLY A 156 -17.54 -18.58 -7.79
C GLY A 156 -17.87 -19.97 -7.24
N ASP A 157 -17.60 -20.24 -5.96
CA ASP A 157 -17.73 -21.57 -5.37
C ASP A 157 -18.22 -21.48 -3.91
N GLY A 158 -19.40 -22.03 -3.66
CA GLY A 158 -20.02 -22.07 -2.33
C GLY A 158 -19.27 -22.92 -1.31
N LYS A 159 -18.47 -23.91 -1.77
CA LYS A 159 -17.68 -24.79 -0.89
C LYS A 159 -16.59 -24.02 -0.14
N ARG A 160 -16.25 -22.81 -0.60
CA ARG A 160 -15.30 -21.89 0.06
C ARG A 160 -15.90 -21.10 1.23
N ALA A 161 -17.14 -21.36 1.63
CA ALA A 161 -17.77 -20.72 2.81
C ALA A 161 -16.91 -20.83 4.08
N LYS A 162 -16.35 -22.01 4.34
CA LYS A 162 -15.49 -22.26 5.52
C LYS A 162 -14.24 -21.38 5.53
N LEU A 163 -13.72 -21.00 4.36
CA LEU A 163 -12.57 -20.12 4.25
C LEU A 163 -12.89 -18.70 4.72
N ILE A 164 -14.10 -18.19 4.45
CA ILE A 164 -14.54 -16.88 4.94
C ILE A 164 -14.61 -16.88 6.46
N VAL A 165 -15.22 -17.91 7.04
CA VAL A 165 -15.34 -18.09 8.50
C VAL A 165 -13.96 -18.10 9.15
N GLN A 166 -13.06 -18.94 8.64
CA GLN A 166 -11.69 -19.10 9.17
C GLN A 166 -10.86 -17.82 9.01
N TYR A 167 -10.96 -17.12 7.89
CA TYR A 167 -10.21 -15.88 7.66
C TYR A 167 -10.64 -14.75 8.60
N ASN A 168 -11.93 -14.70 8.92
CA ASN A 168 -12.51 -13.74 9.86
C ASN A 168 -12.48 -14.23 11.32
N LEU A 169 -11.88 -15.40 11.58
CA LEU A 169 -11.71 -15.97 12.93
C LEU A 169 -13.04 -16.18 13.67
N LEU A 170 -14.09 -16.48 12.90
CA LEU A 170 -15.44 -16.66 13.41
C LEU A 170 -15.67 -18.11 13.83
N LYS A 171 -16.62 -18.30 14.76
CA LYS A 171 -17.06 -19.63 15.23
C LYS A 171 -18.50 -19.98 14.83
N GLY A 172 -19.26 -19.00 14.33
CA GLY A 172 -20.68 -19.16 13.97
C GLY A 172 -20.91 -19.73 12.57
N THR A 173 -22.14 -20.20 12.33
CA THR A 173 -22.60 -20.77 11.05
C THR A 173 -23.21 -19.74 10.10
N LYS A 174 -23.52 -18.52 10.59
CA LYS A 174 -24.04 -17.39 9.82
C LYS A 174 -23.28 -16.10 10.13
N PRO A 175 -23.16 -15.18 9.17
CA PRO A 175 -22.58 -13.87 9.42
C PRO A 175 -23.55 -12.99 10.21
N SER A 176 -23.05 -12.15 11.11
CA SER A 176 -23.89 -11.21 11.87
C SER A 176 -24.32 -10.04 10.97
N PRO A 177 -25.62 -9.72 10.84
CA PRO A 177 -26.07 -8.59 10.03
C PRO A 177 -25.38 -7.28 10.42
N ARG A 178 -25.12 -6.42 9.43
CA ARG A 178 -24.43 -5.11 9.58
C ARG A 178 -22.98 -5.19 10.07
N SER A 179 -22.47 -6.38 10.38
CA SER A 179 -21.05 -6.56 10.68
C SER A 179 -20.21 -6.40 9.40
N THR A 180 -18.91 -6.16 9.58
CA THR A 180 -17.97 -6.10 8.47
C THR A 180 -17.14 -7.38 8.43
N LEU A 181 -17.14 -8.05 7.28
CA LEU A 181 -16.26 -9.18 6.97
C LEU A 181 -15.13 -8.76 6.03
N LEU A 182 -13.98 -9.43 6.18
CA LEU A 182 -12.89 -9.41 5.21
C LEU A 182 -12.94 -10.69 4.38
N ILE A 183 -13.11 -10.55 3.07
CA ILE A 183 -13.21 -11.68 2.15
C ILE A 183 -11.88 -11.77 1.38
N PRO A 184 -11.10 -12.85 1.56
CA PRO A 184 -9.76 -12.93 0.99
C PRO A 184 -9.82 -13.36 -0.49
N VAL A 185 -9.93 -12.41 -1.41
CA VAL A 185 -10.09 -12.69 -2.83
C VAL A 185 -8.74 -13.02 -3.47
N ASN A 186 -8.65 -14.16 -4.14
CA ASN A 186 -7.44 -14.64 -4.82
C ASN A 186 -7.40 -14.32 -6.33
N THR A 187 -8.33 -13.48 -6.80
CA THR A 187 -8.43 -13.15 -8.23
C THR A 187 -7.29 -12.20 -8.59
N ARG A 188 -6.53 -12.55 -9.63
CA ARG A 188 -5.38 -11.77 -10.10
C ARG A 188 -5.72 -11.11 -11.43
N ILE A 189 -5.34 -9.84 -11.59
CA ILE A 189 -5.41 -9.18 -12.90
C ILE A 189 -4.46 -9.90 -13.86
N LEU A 190 -4.90 -10.08 -15.11
CA LEU A 190 -4.11 -10.73 -16.15
C LEU A 190 -2.72 -10.08 -16.25
N PRO A 191 -1.63 -10.87 -16.30
CA PRO A 191 -0.28 -10.32 -16.36
C PRO A 191 -0.07 -9.36 -17.54
N ALA A 192 -0.65 -9.67 -18.71
CA ALA A 192 -0.60 -8.80 -19.88
C ALA A 192 -1.28 -7.45 -19.63
N LYS A 193 -2.48 -7.47 -19.00
CA LYS A 193 -3.20 -6.24 -18.65
C LYS A 193 -2.45 -5.44 -17.59
N LEU A 194 -1.88 -6.10 -16.60
CA LEU A 194 -1.07 -5.44 -15.57
C LEU A 194 0.16 -4.77 -16.19
N ARG A 195 0.85 -5.45 -17.14
CA ARG A 195 1.96 -4.88 -17.92
C ARG A 195 1.53 -3.68 -18.76
N GLN A 196 0.39 -3.78 -19.45
CA GLN A 196 -0.17 -2.66 -20.20
C GLN A 196 -0.42 -1.47 -19.28
N LEU A 197 -1.07 -1.67 -18.14
CA LEU A 197 -1.35 -0.61 -17.17
C LEU A 197 -0.07 -0.03 -16.58
N THR A 198 0.96 -0.84 -16.32
CA THR A 198 2.26 -0.30 -15.88
C THR A 198 2.91 0.52 -16.98
N ASN A 199 2.86 0.08 -18.23
CA ASN A 199 3.44 0.79 -19.37
C ASN A 199 2.67 2.10 -19.67
N GLU A 200 1.34 2.07 -19.69
CA GLU A 200 0.47 3.25 -19.83
C GLU A 200 0.63 4.23 -18.65
N ARG A 201 0.95 3.73 -17.44
CA ARG A 201 1.29 4.59 -16.28
C ARG A 201 2.69 5.20 -16.40
N VAL A 202 3.64 4.49 -17.00
CA VAL A 202 4.97 5.01 -17.37
C VAL A 202 4.83 6.08 -18.47
N LEU A 203 3.90 5.89 -19.42
CA LEU A 203 3.63 6.80 -20.55
C LEU A 203 2.61 7.92 -20.24
N GLY A 204 1.87 7.81 -19.13
CA GLY A 204 1.21 8.92 -18.44
C GLY A 204 -0.16 9.35 -18.97
N VAL A 205 -1.24 8.67 -18.53
CA VAL A 205 -2.62 9.21 -18.61
C VAL A 205 -3.37 8.98 -17.29
N GLY A 206 -3.76 10.08 -16.61
CA GLY A 206 -4.97 10.11 -15.77
C GLY A 206 -4.86 10.10 -14.23
N GLY A 207 -3.71 9.83 -13.62
CA GLY A 207 -3.57 9.80 -12.14
C GLY A 207 -2.41 10.63 -11.56
N ASN A 208 -1.65 11.29 -12.42
CA ASN A 208 -0.27 11.66 -12.16
C ASN A 208 -0.05 13.13 -11.74
N ASP A 209 -0.99 14.04 -11.97
CA ASP A 209 -0.65 15.48 -11.96
C ASP A 209 -0.46 16.06 -10.55
N ARG A 210 -1.22 15.59 -9.55
CA ARG A 210 -1.08 16.05 -8.16
C ARG A 210 0.11 15.42 -7.45
N GLU A 211 0.39 14.15 -7.71
CA GLU A 211 1.49 13.40 -7.06
C GLU A 211 2.84 13.64 -7.75
N LYS A 212 2.90 13.67 -9.10
CA LYS A 212 4.07 14.20 -9.81
C LYS A 212 4.26 15.67 -9.50
N GLY A 213 3.19 16.45 -9.34
CA GLY A 213 3.25 17.83 -8.86
C GLY A 213 3.97 17.92 -7.51
N SER A 214 3.56 17.12 -6.53
CA SER A 214 4.15 17.10 -5.19
C SER A 214 5.63 16.64 -5.19
N LEU A 215 5.98 15.60 -5.98
CA LEU A 215 7.36 15.13 -6.11
C LEU A 215 8.25 16.11 -6.89
N ARG A 216 7.72 16.75 -7.95
CA ARG A 216 8.40 17.83 -8.68
C ARG A 216 8.62 19.04 -7.77
N GLN A 217 7.63 19.42 -6.97
CA GLN A 217 7.74 20.51 -5.99
C GLN A 217 8.75 20.17 -4.90
N ALA A 218 8.77 18.93 -4.39
CA ALA A 218 9.77 18.49 -3.42
C ALA A 218 11.20 18.51 -4.01
N ASN A 219 11.36 18.08 -5.26
CA ASN A 219 12.64 18.16 -5.96
C ASN A 219 13.08 19.61 -6.19
N ALA A 220 12.15 20.49 -6.58
CA ALA A 220 12.43 21.92 -6.74
C ALA A 220 12.83 22.55 -5.39
N ALA A 221 12.11 22.24 -4.32
CA ALA A 221 12.42 22.70 -2.97
C ALA A 221 13.82 22.24 -2.52
N LEU A 222 14.23 21.00 -2.83
CA LEU A 222 15.58 20.52 -2.52
C LEU A 222 16.67 21.27 -3.31
N ARG A 223 16.45 21.53 -4.60
CA ARG A 223 17.39 22.30 -5.43
C ARG A 223 17.48 23.76 -4.98
N GLN A 224 16.37 24.32 -4.49
CA GLN A 224 16.27 25.69 -3.97
C GLN A 224 16.69 25.80 -2.49
N GLY A 225 17.17 24.72 -1.85
CA GLY A 225 17.57 24.74 -0.44
C GLY A 225 16.41 24.88 0.57
N ARG A 226 15.16 24.75 0.15
CA ARG A 226 13.94 24.83 0.98
C ARG A 226 13.65 23.50 1.69
N TYR A 227 14.61 23.02 2.48
CA TYR A 227 14.57 21.69 3.10
C TYR A 227 13.40 21.50 4.08
N TRP A 228 12.95 22.56 4.75
CA TRP A 228 11.85 22.52 5.72
C TRP A 228 10.50 22.17 5.07
N TYR A 229 10.32 22.50 3.79
CA TYR A 229 9.07 22.28 3.05
C TYR A 229 8.95 20.86 2.49
N VAL A 230 10.08 20.18 2.31
CA VAL A 230 10.16 18.84 1.69
C VAL A 230 9.42 17.77 2.51
N PRO A 231 9.56 17.66 3.85
CA PRO A 231 8.77 16.73 4.64
C PRO A 231 7.27 16.99 4.58
N LEU A 232 6.84 18.25 4.54
CA LEU A 232 5.41 18.59 4.47
C LEU A 232 4.76 18.06 3.17
N LEU A 233 5.46 18.18 2.05
CA LEU A 233 5.01 17.66 0.76
C LEU A 233 5.03 16.12 0.72
N LEU A 234 6.13 15.53 1.17
CA LEU A 234 6.35 14.08 1.00
C LEU A 234 5.64 13.22 2.06
N LEU A 235 5.46 13.70 3.30
CA LEU A 235 4.68 12.99 4.31
C LEU A 235 3.20 12.99 3.96
N ARG A 236 2.68 14.07 3.37
CA ARG A 236 1.32 14.10 2.81
C ARG A 236 1.14 13.06 1.71
N MET A 237 2.12 12.90 0.83
CA MET A 237 2.11 11.83 -0.18
C MET A 237 2.13 10.44 0.44
N LEU A 238 2.92 10.23 1.49
CA LEU A 238 2.97 8.95 2.21
C LEU A 238 1.68 8.65 2.98
N ALA A 239 1.00 9.68 3.48
CA ALA A 239 -0.27 9.57 4.22
C ALA A 239 -1.50 9.41 3.32
N ALA A 240 -1.42 9.82 2.04
CA ALA A 240 -2.47 9.56 1.06
C ALA A 240 -2.60 8.04 0.86
N LYS A 241 -3.83 7.51 0.83
CA LYS A 241 -4.15 6.07 0.77
C LYS A 241 -3.77 5.40 -0.58
N MET A 242 -2.49 5.43 -0.96
CA MET A 242 -1.70 4.47 -1.76
C MET A 242 -0.50 5.18 -2.42
N PRO A 243 0.66 5.34 -1.75
CA PRO A 243 1.85 5.79 -2.46
C PRO A 243 2.41 4.64 -3.33
N TYR A 244 2.55 4.89 -4.64
CA TYR A 244 3.07 3.97 -5.65
C TYR A 244 4.49 3.45 -5.32
N HIS A 245 4.71 2.15 -5.48
CA HIS A 245 6.01 1.48 -5.25
C HIS A 245 7.17 2.04 -6.06
N THR A 246 6.89 2.50 -7.27
CA THR A 246 7.88 2.96 -8.24
C THR A 246 8.67 4.20 -7.80
N HIS A 247 8.17 4.98 -6.83
CA HIS A 247 8.84 6.20 -6.37
C HIS A 247 9.18 6.24 -4.88
N LEU A 248 8.80 5.22 -4.09
CA LEU A 248 9.01 5.26 -2.65
C LEU A 248 10.47 5.34 -2.23
N ALA A 249 11.37 4.62 -2.91
CA ALA A 249 12.81 4.73 -2.65
C ALA A 249 13.30 6.17 -2.87
N SER A 250 12.83 6.83 -3.92
CA SER A 250 13.11 8.24 -4.18
C SER A 250 12.48 9.16 -3.13
N VAL A 251 11.23 8.94 -2.72
CA VAL A 251 10.56 9.75 -1.67
C VAL A 251 11.34 9.67 -0.36
N PHE A 252 11.68 8.46 0.09
CA PHE A 252 12.45 8.26 1.31
C PHE A 252 13.88 8.83 1.20
N ARG A 253 14.51 8.75 0.01
CA ARG A 253 15.80 9.40 -0.25
C ARG A 253 15.70 10.92 -0.13
N HIS A 254 14.69 11.56 -0.72
CA HIS A 254 14.50 13.01 -0.64
C HIS A 254 14.14 13.47 0.78
N LEU A 255 13.33 12.70 1.52
CA LEU A 255 13.09 12.91 2.95
C LEU A 255 14.37 12.82 3.75
N ALA A 256 15.20 11.81 3.50
CA ALA A 256 16.47 11.64 4.18
C ALA A 256 17.41 12.83 3.92
N THR A 257 17.53 13.28 2.67
CA THR A 257 18.30 14.48 2.31
C THR A 257 17.79 15.72 3.05
N ALA A 258 16.47 15.94 3.09
CA ALA A 258 15.88 17.05 3.82
C ALA A 258 16.16 16.96 5.34
N TYR A 259 16.04 15.78 5.93
CA TYR A 259 16.33 15.58 7.35
C TYR A 259 17.80 15.79 7.70
N VAL A 260 18.74 15.41 6.83
CA VAL A 260 20.16 15.74 7.02
C VAL A 260 20.35 17.26 7.03
N ALA A 261 19.76 17.96 6.06
CA ALA A 261 19.87 19.42 5.98
C ALA A 261 19.21 20.14 7.18
N LEU A 262 18.17 19.55 7.77
CA LEU A 262 17.49 20.04 8.98
C LEU A 262 18.16 19.59 10.29
N GLY A 263 19.31 18.91 10.23
CA GLY A 263 20.02 18.38 11.42
C GLY A 263 19.30 17.23 12.14
N ARG A 264 18.28 16.62 11.52
CA ARG A 264 17.48 15.53 12.08
C ARG A 264 18.11 14.16 11.74
N ASN A 265 19.33 13.94 12.21
CA ASN A 265 20.16 12.78 11.86
C ASN A 265 19.49 11.42 12.10
N LYS A 266 18.76 11.24 13.21
CA LYS A 266 18.03 9.99 13.50
C LYS A 266 16.95 9.71 12.45
N LEU A 267 16.17 10.73 12.07
CA LEU A 267 15.11 10.59 11.06
C LEU A 267 15.70 10.37 9.66
N ALA A 268 16.82 11.03 9.35
CA ALA A 268 17.55 10.79 8.10
C ALA A 268 18.01 9.33 7.96
N THR A 269 18.61 8.77 9.00
CA THR A 269 19.03 7.35 9.01
C THR A 269 17.86 6.40 8.84
N MET A 270 16.73 6.66 9.53
CA MET A 270 15.51 5.85 9.38
C MET A 270 14.96 5.92 7.95
N ALA A 271 14.87 7.13 7.37
CA ALA A 271 14.41 7.32 6.00
C ALA A 271 15.35 6.65 4.98
N PHE A 272 16.67 6.70 5.18
CA PHE A 272 17.60 5.97 4.32
C PHE A 272 17.49 4.45 4.44
N LYS A 273 17.23 3.91 5.64
CA LYS A 273 16.94 2.48 5.81
C LYS A 273 15.70 2.06 5.02
N GLU A 274 14.63 2.87 5.06
CA GLU A 274 13.43 2.63 4.24
C GLU A 274 13.71 2.71 2.73
N ALA A 275 14.59 3.63 2.31
CA ALA A 275 15.02 3.73 0.92
C ALA A 275 15.80 2.48 0.49
N LEU A 276 16.73 2.00 1.31
CA LEU A 276 17.55 0.80 1.08
C LEU A 276 16.72 -0.49 1.09
N LEU A 277 15.69 -0.59 1.94
CA LEU A 277 14.76 -1.73 1.93
C LEU A 277 14.02 -1.87 0.59
N ARG A 278 13.80 -0.76 -0.12
CA ARG A 278 13.09 -0.72 -1.41
C ARG A 278 14.03 -0.76 -2.61
N GLN A 279 15.22 -0.17 -2.46
CA GLN A 279 16.29 -0.17 -3.46
C GLN A 279 17.61 -0.57 -2.77
N PRO A 280 17.92 -1.88 -2.65
CA PRO A 280 19.12 -2.35 -1.96
C PRO A 280 20.43 -1.82 -2.56
N GLY A 281 20.45 -1.60 -3.88
CA GLY A 281 21.57 -1.02 -4.62
C GLY A 281 21.64 0.51 -4.59
N LEU A 282 20.95 1.19 -3.67
CA LEU A 282 20.95 2.65 -3.62
C LEU A 282 22.37 3.20 -3.40
N THR A 283 22.81 4.00 -4.36
CA THR A 283 24.04 4.80 -4.31
C THR A 283 23.69 6.28 -4.50
N LEU A 284 24.54 7.15 -3.97
CA LEU A 284 24.45 8.59 -4.16
C LEU A 284 25.66 9.02 -4.97
N ASN A 285 25.48 9.96 -5.89
CA ASN A 285 26.60 10.50 -6.67
C ASN A 285 27.45 11.39 -5.74
N PRO A 286 28.74 11.05 -5.50
CA PRO A 286 29.61 11.80 -4.60
C PRO A 286 29.87 13.23 -5.04
N ILE A 287 29.78 13.51 -6.35
CA ILE A 287 30.07 14.82 -6.95
C ILE A 287 28.90 15.79 -6.71
N SER A 288 27.66 15.30 -6.77
CA SER A 288 26.45 16.14 -6.70
C SER A 288 25.69 16.04 -5.37
N THR A 289 26.18 15.25 -4.42
CA THR A 289 25.52 15.01 -3.13
C THR A 289 26.40 15.46 -1.97
N SER A 290 25.83 16.22 -1.03
CA SER A 290 26.56 16.70 0.15
C SER A 290 27.21 15.55 0.93
N PRO A 291 28.45 15.71 1.43
CA PRO A 291 29.16 14.70 2.22
C PRO A 291 28.36 14.21 3.44
N LYS A 292 27.60 15.09 4.11
CA LYS A 292 26.75 14.74 5.26
C LYS A 292 25.62 13.77 4.89
N VAL A 293 25.11 13.87 3.66
CA VAL A 293 24.05 13.00 3.15
C VAL A 293 24.61 11.62 2.78
N ILE A 294 25.81 11.59 2.21
CA ILE A 294 26.55 10.35 1.92
C ILE A 294 26.86 9.61 3.22
N GLU A 295 27.33 10.32 4.25
CA GLU A 295 27.61 9.76 5.57
C GLU A 295 26.35 9.21 6.24
N ALA A 296 25.21 9.91 6.13
CA ALA A 296 23.93 9.41 6.63
C ALA A 296 23.47 8.13 5.91
N LEU A 297 23.70 8.01 4.60
CA LEU A 297 23.45 6.76 3.87
C LEU A 297 24.41 5.63 4.30
N ALA A 298 25.69 5.93 4.51
CA ALA A 298 26.67 4.96 5.00
C ALA A 298 26.29 4.42 6.39
N ARG A 299 25.90 5.32 7.31
CA ARG A 299 25.36 4.95 8.63
C ARG A 299 24.10 4.08 8.51
N ALA A 300 23.22 4.37 7.55
CA ALA A 300 22.03 3.55 7.30
C ALA A 300 22.36 2.15 6.74
N LYS A 301 23.44 2.01 5.95
CA LYS A 301 23.97 0.71 5.47
C LYS A 301 24.66 -0.11 6.57
N GLY A 302 24.88 0.45 7.76
CA GLY A 302 25.61 -0.20 8.84
C GLY A 302 27.13 -0.11 8.69
N ALA A 303 27.64 0.72 7.76
CA ALA A 303 29.05 1.07 7.73
C ALA A 303 29.31 2.04 8.89
N LYS A 304 29.80 1.52 10.01
CA LYS A 304 30.52 2.35 10.99
C LYS A 304 31.77 2.88 10.29
N ARG A 305 31.99 4.20 10.36
CA ARG A 305 33.35 4.72 10.35
C ARG A 305 33.71 4.93 11.81
N ASP A 306 34.83 4.34 12.19
CA ASP A 306 35.54 4.66 13.43
C ASP A 306 35.95 6.14 13.43
#